data_AF-B0VTV8-F1
#
_entry.id   AF-B0VTV8-F1
#
_cell.length_a   1.000
_cell.length_b   1.000
_cell.length_c   1.000
_cell.angle_alpha   90.00
_cell.angle_beta   90.00
_cell.angle_gamma   90.00
#
_symmetry.space_group_name_H-M   'P 1'
#
loop_
_entity.id
_entity.type
_entity.pdbx_description
1 polymer ?
#
loop_
_entity_poly.entity_id
_entity_poly.type
_entity_poly.pdbx_seq_one_letter_code
_entity_poly.pdbx_strand_id
1 'polypeptide(L)'
;MSENQKDPQYKLRWSEDLRKKITNAAKDNNRSINAEITNRLEESFNTKDAHETEMALMLQVFKDQQKQIDQLQEMVKQLVIRPRQIDD
;
A
#
# COMPACT_ATOMS: atom_id res chain seq x y z
N MET A 1 22.12 36.98 6.85
CA MET A 1 22.24 35.67 7.53
C MET A 1 20.93 34.92 7.24
N SER A 2 20.98 33.83 6.49
CA SER A 2 19.79 33.13 5.98
C SER A 2 19.06 32.38 7.10
N GLU A 3 17.73 32.49 7.16
CA GLU A 3 16.83 31.97 8.20
C GLU A 3 16.74 30.44 8.30
N ASN A 4 17.46 29.67 7.47
CA ASN A 4 17.38 28.21 7.40
C ASN A 4 18.04 27.44 8.57
N GLN A 5 18.47 28.11 9.65
CA GLN A 5 19.12 27.48 10.82
C GLN A 5 18.18 27.34 12.04
N LYS A 6 16.86 27.41 11.85
CA LYS A 6 15.89 27.32 12.96
C LYS A 6 15.47 25.90 13.32
N ASP A 7 15.78 24.89 12.51
CA ASP A 7 15.33 23.53 12.78
C ASP A 7 16.24 22.79 13.79
N PRO A 8 15.67 22.10 14.79
CA PRO A 8 16.44 21.36 15.78
C PRO A 8 17.24 20.23 15.12
N GLN A 9 18.57 20.29 15.22
CA GLN A 9 19.45 19.27 14.67
C GLN A 9 19.55 18.08 15.63
N TYR A 10 19.06 16.91 15.20
CA TYR A 10 19.19 15.68 15.97
C TYR A 10 20.44 14.89 15.56
N LYS A 11 21.28 14.51 16.53
CA LYS A 11 22.42 13.61 16.30
C LYS A 11 21.95 12.15 16.35
N LEU A 12 21.69 11.58 15.18
CA LEU A 12 21.21 10.21 15.04
C LEU A 12 22.27 9.18 15.42
N ARG A 13 21.86 8.13 16.15
CA ARG A 13 22.67 6.94 16.44
C ARG A 13 22.12 5.76 15.64
N TRP A 14 22.98 5.13 14.85
CA TRP A 14 22.64 4.03 13.94
C TRP A 14 23.90 3.20 13.65
N SER A 15 23.72 2.03 13.02
CA SER A 15 24.85 1.21 12.59
C SER A 15 25.61 1.83 11.42
N GLU A 16 26.89 1.52 11.29
CA GLU A 16 27.72 1.96 10.15
C GLU A 16 27.18 1.44 8.82
N ASP A 17 26.59 0.24 8.80
CA ASP A 17 25.97 -0.32 7.60
C ASP A 17 24.75 0.50 7.16
N LEU A 18 23.91 0.93 8.10
CA LEU A 18 22.76 1.77 7.77
C LEU A 18 23.23 3.14 7.26
N ARG A 19 24.25 3.73 7.89
CA ARG A 19 24.85 4.98 7.44
C ARG A 19 25.38 4.89 6.01
N LYS A 20 26.08 3.80 5.65
CA LYS A 20 26.57 3.56 4.29
C LYS A 20 25.43 3.46 3.29
N LYS A 21 24.38 2.69 3.61
CA LYS A 21 23.18 2.56 2.75
C LYS A 21 22.53 3.90 2.46
N ILE A 22 22.29 4.70 3.50
CA ILE A 22 21.69 6.04 3.35
C ILE A 22 22.63 6.98 2.58
N THR A 23 23.94 6.91 2.81
CA THR A 23 24.91 7.76 2.10
C THR A 23 24.94 7.45 0.60
N ASN A 24 24.89 6.17 0.23
CA ASN A 24 24.85 5.77 -1.17
C ASN A 24 23.53 6.19 -1.82
N ALA A 25 22.38 5.93 -1.16
CA ALA A 25 21.08 6.36 -1.66
C ALA A 25 20.99 7.88 -1.85
N ALA A 26 21.52 8.66 -0.91
CA ALA A 26 21.57 10.11 -1.02
C ALA A 26 22.39 10.58 -2.24
N LYS A 27 23.53 9.91 -2.52
CA LYS A 27 24.34 10.18 -3.72
C LYS A 27 23.58 9.84 -5.00
N ASP A 28 22.98 8.65 -5.06
CA ASP A 28 22.23 8.18 -6.23
C ASP A 28 21.03 9.10 -6.53
N ASN A 29 20.38 9.60 -5.49
CA ASN A 29 19.24 10.53 -5.58
C ASN A 29 19.67 12.01 -5.71
N ASN A 30 20.96 12.33 -5.77
CA ASN A 30 21.50 13.69 -5.83
C ASN A 30 21.00 14.62 -4.70
N ARG A 31 20.91 14.11 -3.48
CA ARG A 31 20.42 14.81 -2.29
C ARG A 31 21.43 14.76 -1.15
N SER A 32 21.27 15.65 -0.16
CA SER A 32 22.04 15.55 1.07
C SER A 32 21.59 14.34 1.89
N ILE A 33 22.47 13.81 2.75
CA ILE A 33 22.12 12.71 3.66
C ILE A 33 20.87 13.06 4.49
N ASN A 34 20.79 14.30 5.01
CA ASN A 34 19.63 14.72 5.79
C ASN A 34 18.36 14.78 4.93
N ALA A 35 18.45 15.28 3.69
CA ALA A 35 17.30 15.32 2.79
C ALA A 35 16.81 13.90 2.42
N GLU A 36 17.72 12.94 2.25
CA GLU A 36 17.36 11.53 2.02
C GLU A 36 16.69 10.90 3.25
N ILE A 37 17.20 11.17 4.46
CA ILE A 37 16.58 10.70 5.70
C ILE A 37 15.16 11.27 5.84
N THR A 38 15.00 12.59 5.67
CA THR A 38 13.71 13.25 5.77
C THR A 38 12.73 12.68 4.74
N ASN A 39 13.14 12.57 3.47
CA ASN A 39 12.28 12.03 2.42
C ASN A 39 11.81 10.61 2.75
N ARG A 40 12.71 9.72 3.20
CA ARG A 40 12.32 8.36 3.59
C ARG A 40 11.37 8.32 4.78
N LEU A 41 11.56 9.20 5.75
CA LEU A 41 10.66 9.30 6.89
C LEU A 41 9.29 9.78 6.45
N GLU A 42 9.20 10.84 5.65
CA GLU A 42 7.95 11.35 5.09
C GLU A 42 7.23 10.29 4.23
N GLU A 43 7.96 9.62 3.34
CA GLU A 43 7.45 8.50 2.55
C GLU A 43 6.90 7.39 3.44
N SER A 44 7.55 7.08 4.56
CA SER A 44 7.09 6.02 5.48
C SER A 44 5.75 6.34 6.16
N PHE A 45 5.43 7.63 6.33
CA PHE A 45 4.12 8.06 6.83
C PHE A 45 3.08 8.05 5.72
N ASN A 46 3.41 8.54 4.52
CA ASN A 46 2.49 8.56 3.38
C ASN A 46 2.15 7.15 2.86
N THR A 47 3.10 6.21 2.92
CA THR A 47 2.90 4.84 2.42
C THR A 47 1.93 4.04 3.30
N LYS A 48 1.83 4.36 4.60
CA LYS A 48 0.82 3.72 5.47
C LYS A 48 -0.59 4.05 5.01
N ASP A 49 -0.85 5.32 4.71
CA ASP A 49 -2.18 5.77 4.28
C ASP A 49 -2.57 5.18 2.92
N ALA A 50 -1.61 5.10 1.99
CA ALA A 50 -1.81 4.46 0.70
C ALA A 50 -2.08 2.95 0.84
N HIS A 51 -1.29 2.25 1.67
CA HIS A 51 -1.43 0.81 1.84
C HIS A 51 -2.75 0.42 2.53
N GLU A 52 -3.19 1.19 3.52
CA GLU A 52 -4.50 0.99 4.16
C GLU A 52 -5.65 1.22 3.18
N THR A 53 -5.55 2.24 2.34
CA THR A 53 -6.55 2.54 1.30
C THR A 53 -6.61 1.45 0.22
N GLU A 54 -5.45 1.00 -0.28
CA GLU A 54 -5.37 -0.09 -1.26
C GLU A 54 -5.92 -1.41 -0.69
N MET A 55 -5.58 -1.72 0.56
CA MET A 55 -6.08 -2.91 1.25
C MET A 55 -7.60 -2.85 1.44
N ALA A 56 -8.14 -1.69 1.81
CA ALA A 56 -9.59 -1.50 1.94
C ALA A 56 -10.31 -1.69 0.60
N LEU A 57 -9.76 -1.17 -0.50
CA LEU A 57 -10.30 -1.37 -1.84
C LEU A 57 -10.26 -2.84 -2.25
N MET A 58 -9.13 -3.52 -2.00
CA MET A 58 -8.96 -4.93 -2.29
C MET A 58 -9.97 -5.80 -1.51
N LEU A 59 -10.16 -5.51 -0.22
CA LEU A 59 -11.18 -6.18 0.61
C LEU A 59 -12.60 -5.97 0.06
N GLN A 60 -12.91 -4.77 -0.44
CA GLN A 60 -14.21 -4.49 -1.05
C GLN A 60 -14.41 -5.30 -2.34
N VAL A 61 -13.39 -5.37 -3.20
CA VAL A 61 -13.42 -6.19 -4.42
C VAL A 61 -13.65 -7.67 -4.09
N PHE A 62 -12.96 -8.21 -3.10
CA PHE A 62 -13.17 -9.61 -2.68
C PHE A 62 -14.59 -9.87 -2.16
N LYS A 63 -15.15 -8.94 -1.39
CA LYS A 63 -16.54 -9.04 -0.92
C LYS A 63 -17.53 -9.05 -2.08
N ASP A 64 -17.32 -8.20 -3.07
CA ASP A 64 -18.22 -8.12 -4.22
C ASP A 64 -18.05 -9.32 -5.17
N GLN A 65 -16.84 -9.85 -5.33
CA GLN A 65 -16.61 -11.13 -6.01
C GLN A 65 -17.30 -12.29 -5.31
N GLN A 66 -17.24 -12.36 -3.97
CA GLN A 66 -17.93 -13.41 -3.21
C GLN A 66 -19.44 -13.37 -3.46
N LYS A 67 -20.06 -12.17 -3.44
CA LYS A 67 -21.49 -12.01 -3.76
C LYS A 67 -21.82 -12.49 -5.18
N GLN A 68 -20.97 -12.17 -6.16
CA GLN A 68 -21.16 -12.64 -7.54
C GLN A 68 -21.07 -14.16 -7.64
N ILE A 69 -20.14 -14.79 -6.92
CA ILE A 69 -20.02 -16.25 -6.84
C ILE A 69 -21.29 -16.86 -6.23
N ASP A 70 -21.78 -16.30 -5.13
CA ASP A 70 -23.00 -16.80 -4.46
C ASP A 70 -24.22 -16.71 -5.39
N GLN A 71 -24.35 -15.59 -6.12
CA GLN A 71 -25.40 -15.41 -7.13
C GLN A 71 -25.29 -16.44 -8.27
N LEU A 72 -24.08 -16.67 -8.79
CA LEU A 72 -23.86 -17.67 -9.84
C LEU A 72 -24.19 -19.08 -9.36
N GLN A 73 -23.79 -19.43 -8.14
CA GLN A 73 -24.14 -20.72 -7.53
C GLN A 73 -25.65 -20.90 -7.45
N GLU A 74 -26.39 -19.85 -7.09
CA GLU A 74 -27.85 -19.89 -7.00
C GLU A 74 -28.51 -20.03 -8.38
N MET A 75 -28.02 -19.29 -9.38
CA MET A 75 -28.49 -19.43 -10.77
C MET A 75 -28.26 -20.85 -11.31
N VAL A 76 -27.08 -21.44 -11.04
CA VAL A 76 -26.77 -22.81 -11.45
C VAL A 76 -27.72 -23.81 -10.80
N LYS A 77 -28.02 -23.69 -9.49
CA LYS A 77 -29.00 -24.56 -8.82
C LYS A 77 -30.37 -24.49 -9.48
N GLN A 78 -30.83 -23.29 -9.83
CA GLN A 78 -32.13 -23.11 -10.49
C GLN A 78 -32.20 -23.75 -11.89
N LEU A 79 -31.07 -23.80 -12.61
CA LEU A 79 -30.99 -24.48 -13.91
C LEU A 79 -30.91 -26.00 -13.77
N VAL A 80 -30.19 -26.50 -12.78
CA VAL A 80 -30.01 -27.94 -12.53
C VAL A 80 -31.28 -28.59 -11.96
N ILE A 81 -32.10 -27.85 -11.21
CA ILE A 81 -33.33 -28.37 -10.56
C ILE A 81 -34.58 -28.18 -11.44
N ARG A 82 -34.50 -27.53 -12.61
CA ARG A 82 -35.68 -27.29 -13.45
C ARG A 82 -36.31 -28.63 -13.87
N PRO A 83 -37.52 -29.00 -13.41
CA PRO A 83 -38.18 -30.21 -13.88
C PRO A 83 -38.39 -30.05 -15.38
N ARG A 84 -38.03 -31.08 -16.17
CA ARG A 84 -38.44 -31.14 -17.58
C ARG A 84 -39.97 -31.05 -17.57
N GLN A 85 -40.52 -29.89 -17.95
CA GLN A 85 -41.86 -29.85 -18.48
C GLN A 85 -41.77 -30.62 -19.80
N ILE A 86 -42.12 -31.90 -19.71
CA ILE A 86 -42.47 -32.69 -20.87
C ILE A 86 -43.88 -32.17 -21.18
N ASP A 87 -43.95 -31.25 -22.13
CA ASP A 87 -45.23 -30.82 -22.70
C ASP A 87 -45.74 -32.00 -23.54
N ASP A 88 -46.85 -32.59 -23.10
CA ASP A 88 -47.65 -33.59 -23.83
C ASP A 88 -48.40 -32.95 -25.02
#